data_AF-S0FPR9-F1
#
_entry.id   AF-S0FPR9-F1
#
_cell.length_a   1.000
_cell.length_b   1.000
_cell.length_c   1.000
_cell.angle_alpha   90.00
_cell.angle_beta   90.00
_cell.angle_gamma   90.00
#
_symmetry.space_group_name_H-M   'P 1'
#
loop_
_entity.id
_entity.type
_entity.pdbx_description
1 polymer ?
#
loop_
_entity_poly.entity_id
_entity_poly.type
_entity_poly.pdbx_seq_one_letter_code
_entity_poly.pdbx_strand_id
1 'polypeptide(L)'
;MDETISSNIELNDEERKLINQLLSSPYRYMLNKIRSRYSKNGNNEPGKREDNLIFIDDLGVGQLQNLLVKIDVYVKEEYELRVSLESYDESWLIPYWGLKDNIRSKLGE
;
A
#
# COMPACT_ATOMS: atom_id res chain seq x y z
N MET A 1 24.09 19.48 -14.72
CA MET A 1 23.33 19.63 -13.47
C MET A 1 21.89 19.66 -13.91
N ASP A 2 21.30 18.47 -14.04
CA ASP A 2 19.95 18.35 -14.58
C ASP A 2 18.93 18.79 -13.53
N GLU A 3 17.99 19.56 -14.03
CA GLU A 3 16.95 20.28 -13.33
C GLU A 3 16.13 19.32 -12.45
N THR A 4 16.26 19.48 -11.14
CA THR A 4 15.40 18.84 -10.16
C THR A 4 14.00 19.42 -10.34
N ILE A 5 13.20 18.82 -11.21
CA ILE A 5 11.73 18.91 -11.13
C ILE A 5 11.35 18.14 -9.87
N SER A 6 11.64 18.74 -8.70
CA SER A 6 10.95 18.42 -7.48
C SER A 6 9.62 19.14 -7.58
N SER A 7 8.72 18.60 -8.40
CA SER A 7 7.31 18.91 -8.27
C SER A 7 6.98 18.71 -6.79
N ASN A 8 6.39 19.72 -6.15
CA ASN A 8 5.84 19.60 -4.80
C ASN A 8 4.67 18.60 -4.90
N ILE A 9 5.00 17.31 -4.87
CA ILE A 9 4.03 16.23 -4.85
C ILE A 9 3.53 16.17 -3.42
N GLU A 10 2.46 16.90 -3.17
CA GLU A 10 1.75 16.86 -1.90
C GLU A 10 0.83 15.65 -1.85
N LEU A 11 0.65 15.13 -0.64
CA LEU A 11 -0.10 13.91 -0.39
C LEU A 11 -1.37 14.24 0.38
N ASN A 12 -2.52 14.10 -0.27
CA ASN A 12 -3.81 14.40 0.34
C ASN A 12 -4.36 13.22 1.18
N ASP A 13 -5.40 13.46 1.96
CA ASP A 13 -5.98 12.47 2.87
C ASP A 13 -6.51 11.21 2.16
N GLU A 14 -7.08 11.36 0.95
CA GLU A 14 -7.59 10.22 0.18
C GLU A 14 -6.44 9.35 -0.36
N GLU A 15 -5.31 9.97 -0.70
CA GLU A 15 -4.10 9.26 -1.14
C GLU A 15 -3.42 8.53 0.02
N ARG A 16 -3.39 9.15 1.21
CA ARG A 16 -2.94 8.48 2.45
C ARG A 16 -3.82 7.27 2.74
N LYS A 17 -5.14 7.40 2.64
CA LYS A 17 -6.08 6.29 2.83
C LYS A 17 -5.85 5.20 1.80
N LEU A 18 -5.68 5.55 0.52
CA LEU A 18 -5.43 4.58 -0.55
C LEU A 18 -4.14 3.78 -0.30
N ILE A 19 -3.03 4.45 0.03
CA ILE A 19 -1.75 3.78 0.35
C ILE A 19 -1.96 2.83 1.54
N ASN A 20 -2.58 3.28 2.62
CA ASN A 20 -2.86 2.45 3.79
C ASN A 20 -3.77 1.26 3.49
N GLN A 21 -4.81 1.45 2.67
CA GLN A 21 -5.67 0.37 2.20
C GLN A 21 -4.88 -0.66 1.39
N LEU A 22 -4.04 -0.21 0.46
CA LEU A 22 -3.22 -1.08 -0.38
C LEU A 22 -2.15 -1.83 0.41
N LEU A 23 -1.56 -1.23 1.46
CA LEU A 23 -0.65 -1.93 2.37
C LEU A 23 -1.37 -3.01 3.19
N SER A 24 -2.60 -2.71 3.60
CA SER A 24 -3.44 -3.68 4.30
C SER A 24 -3.96 -4.77 3.38
N SER A 25 -4.01 -4.56 2.05
CA SER A 25 -4.66 -5.45 1.09
C SER A 25 -3.96 -6.80 0.93
N PRO A 26 -2.62 -6.92 0.74
CA PRO A 26 -1.93 -8.21 0.71
C PRO A 26 -1.98 -8.94 2.06
N TYR A 27 -1.79 -8.23 3.17
CA TYR A 27 -1.82 -8.82 4.51
C TYR A 27 -3.24 -9.29 4.89
N ARG A 28 -4.28 -8.49 4.63
CA ARG A 28 -5.70 -8.87 4.82
C ARG A 28 -6.13 -9.95 3.85
N TYR A 29 -5.69 -9.92 2.60
CA TYR A 29 -5.95 -10.98 1.63
C TYR A 29 -5.33 -12.30 2.11
N MET A 30 -4.09 -12.28 2.58
CA MET A 30 -3.41 -13.46 3.12
C MET A 30 -4.08 -13.95 4.40
N LEU A 31 -4.42 -13.05 5.33
CA LEU A 31 -5.17 -13.37 6.55
C LEU A 31 -6.56 -13.94 6.25
N ASN A 32 -7.29 -13.39 5.27
CA ASN A 32 -8.58 -13.92 4.83
C ASN A 32 -8.44 -15.29 4.17
N LYS A 33 -7.38 -15.51 3.39
CA LYS A 33 -7.08 -16.82 2.78
C LYS A 33 -6.68 -17.87 3.82
N ILE A 34 -5.92 -17.46 4.83
CA ILE A 34 -5.57 -18.27 6.01
C ILE A 34 -6.85 -18.61 6.79
N ARG A 35 -7.67 -17.61 7.13
CA ARG A 35 -8.94 -17.78 7.85
C ARG A 35 -9.91 -18.70 7.11
N SER A 36 -9.98 -18.59 5.78
CA SER A 36 -10.75 -19.49 4.92
C SER A 36 -10.26 -20.95 4.96
N ARG A 37 -8.95 -21.18 5.03
CA ARG A 37 -8.37 -22.55 5.12
C ARG A 37 -8.58 -23.21 6.47
N TYR A 38 -8.57 -22.43 7.55
CA TYR A 38 -8.81 -22.92 8.92
C TYR A 38 -10.29 -22.95 9.30
N SER A 39 -11.16 -22.26 8.53
CA SER A 39 -12.62 -22.33 8.61
C SER A 39 -13.16 -23.57 7.89
N LYS A 40 -12.62 -24.77 8.17
CA LYS A 40 -13.20 -26.03 7.68
C LYS A 40 -14.37 -26.54 8.53
N ASN A 41 -14.67 -25.90 9.66
CA ASN A 41 -15.83 -26.23 10.49
C ASN A 41 -16.70 -24.99 10.73
N GLY A 42 -17.87 -24.95 10.08
CA GLY A 42 -18.98 -24.07 10.44
C GLY A 42 -19.16 -22.82 9.57
N ASN A 43 -20.08 -22.92 8.60
CA ASN A 43 -20.93 -21.83 8.11
C ASN A 43 -20.28 -20.46 7.80
N ASN A 44 -19.25 -20.42 6.96
CA ASN A 44 -18.81 -19.14 6.38
C ASN A 44 -19.18 -19.11 4.90
N GLU A 45 -20.25 -18.35 4.62
CA GLU A 45 -20.56 -17.79 3.31
C GLU A 45 -19.26 -17.26 2.66
N PRO A 46 -19.12 -17.32 1.32
CA PRO A 46 -18.00 -16.67 0.65
C PRO A 46 -18.00 -15.21 1.11
N GLY A 47 -16.99 -14.87 1.91
CA GLY A 47 -16.96 -13.61 2.64
C GLY A 47 -17.30 -12.49 1.66
N LYS A 48 -18.37 -11.76 1.96
CA LYS A 48 -18.69 -10.51 1.27
C LYS A 48 -17.37 -9.79 1.11
N ARG A 49 -16.94 -9.57 -0.14
CA ARG A 49 -15.88 -8.60 -0.38
C ARG A 49 -16.32 -7.38 0.42
N GLU A 50 -15.51 -6.91 1.37
CA GLU A 50 -15.82 -5.62 1.99
C GLU A 50 -15.96 -4.67 0.79
N ASP A 51 -17.19 -4.21 0.52
CA ASP A 51 -17.59 -3.65 -0.79
C ASP A 51 -16.83 -2.35 -1.14
N ASN A 52 -15.89 -1.93 -0.28
CA ASN A 52 -15.06 -0.74 -0.39
C ASN A 52 -13.54 -1.03 -0.42
N LEU A 53 -13.11 -2.28 -0.62
CA LEU A 53 -11.68 -2.60 -0.77
C LEU A 53 -11.21 -2.34 -2.21
N ILE A 54 -10.25 -1.43 -2.36
CA ILE A 54 -9.54 -1.20 -3.61
C ILE A 54 -8.38 -2.19 -3.70
N PHE A 55 -8.32 -2.98 -4.78
CA PHE A 55 -7.17 -3.79 -5.10
C PHE A 55 -6.24 -3.04 -6.06
N ILE A 56 -4.96 -3.35 -6.00
CA ILE A 56 -3.98 -2.81 -6.96
C ILE A 56 -4.32 -3.17 -8.41
N ASP A 57 -5.04 -4.28 -8.62
CA ASP A 57 -5.55 -4.72 -9.92
C ASP A 57 -6.63 -3.79 -10.50
N ASP A 58 -7.30 -3.00 -9.64
CA ASP A 58 -8.38 -2.09 -10.04
C ASP A 58 -7.85 -0.72 -10.48
N LEU A 59 -6.55 -0.45 -10.30
CA LEU A 59 -5.92 0.83 -10.61
C LEU A 59 -5.39 0.87 -12.05
N GLY A 60 -5.68 1.97 -12.76
CA GLY A 60 -5.14 2.22 -14.09
C GLY A 60 -3.65 2.57 -14.08
N VAL A 61 -2.98 2.42 -15.24
CA VAL A 61 -1.53 2.68 -15.41
C VAL A 61 -1.12 4.07 -14.90
N GLY A 62 -1.86 5.13 -15.25
CA GLY A 62 -1.55 6.48 -14.78
C GLY A 62 -1.69 6.65 -13.26
N GLN A 63 -2.64 5.93 -12.64
CA GLN A 63 -2.79 5.93 -11.18
C GLN A 63 -1.64 5.18 -10.51
N LEU A 64 -1.21 4.05 -11.09
CA LEU A 64 -0.08 3.26 -10.60
C LEU A 64 1.24 4.05 -10.65
N GLN A 65 1.52 4.74 -11.75
CA GLN A 65 2.71 5.60 -11.88
C GLN A 65 2.69 6.74 -10.85
N ASN A 66 1.55 7.41 -10.71
CA ASN A 66 1.40 8.48 -9.70
C ASN A 66 1.56 7.93 -8.28
N LEU A 67 1.00 6.75 -8.00
CA LEU A 67 1.07 6.09 -6.70
C LEU A 67 2.51 5.73 -6.31
N LEU A 68 3.36 5.29 -7.25
CA LEU A 68 4.77 5.01 -6.97
C LEU A 68 5.50 6.20 -6.37
N VAL A 69 5.32 7.38 -6.98
CA VAL A 69 5.98 8.61 -6.50
C VAL A 69 5.40 9.04 -5.15
N LYS A 70 4.10 8.87 -4.95
CA LYS A 70 3.43 9.21 -3.69
C LYS A 70 3.80 8.29 -2.54
N ILE A 71 4.07 7.01 -2.79
CA ILE A 71 4.59 6.11 -1.75
C ILE A 71 5.91 6.61 -1.19
N ASP A 72 6.80 7.16 -2.03
CA ASP A 72 8.08 7.70 -1.56
C ASP A 72 7.89 8.95 -0.68
N VAL A 73 6.96 9.83 -1.04
CA VAL A 73 6.58 10.98 -0.21
C VAL A 73 5.99 10.52 1.13
N TYR A 74 5.07 9.55 1.10
CA TYR A 74 4.44 8.99 2.31
C TYR A 74 5.48 8.39 3.26
N VAL A 75 6.39 7.57 2.73
CA VAL A 75 7.47 6.95 3.51
C VAL A 75 8.35 8.01 4.16
N LYS A 76 8.67 9.10 3.45
CA LYS A 76 9.47 10.18 4.03
C LYS A 76 8.76 10.87 5.20
N GLU A 77 7.48 11.19 5.07
CA GLU A 77 6.70 11.82 6.14
C GLU A 77 6.57 10.89 7.37
N GLU A 78 6.32 9.60 7.15
CA GLU A 78 6.27 8.61 8.24
C GLU A 78 7.62 8.39 8.91
N TYR A 79 8.71 8.44 8.15
CA TYR A 79 10.05 8.39 8.70
C TYR A 79 10.29 9.53 9.68
N GLU A 80 10.00 10.77 9.27
CA GLU A 80 10.18 11.97 10.10
C GLU A 80 9.36 11.87 11.39
N LEU A 81 8.12 11.40 11.30
CA LEU A 81 7.26 11.16 12.46
C LEU A 81 7.86 10.11 13.40
N ARG A 82 8.26 8.94 12.88
CA ARG A 82 8.79 7.83 13.70
C ARG A 82 10.10 8.17 14.39
N VAL A 83 10.96 8.93 13.72
CA VAL A 83 12.19 9.46 14.33
C VAL A 83 11.85 10.41 15.48
N SER A 84 10.88 11.32 15.29
CA SER A 84 10.46 12.24 16.36
C SER A 84 9.85 11.54 17.59
N LEU A 85 9.29 10.35 17.39
CA LEU A 85 8.70 9.50 18.44
C LEU A 85 9.69 8.50 19.05
N GLU A 86 10.96 8.53 18.65
CA GLU A 86 12.00 7.55 19.07
C GLU A 86 11.61 6.09 18.83
N SER A 87 10.70 5.83 17.88
CA SER A 87 10.12 4.51 17.59
C SER A 87 10.61 3.95 16.25
N TYR A 88 11.85 4.28 15.86
CA TYR A 88 12.40 3.91 14.57
C TYR A 88 12.92 2.46 14.56
N ASP A 89 12.35 1.65 13.68
CA ASP A 89 12.84 0.31 13.32
C ASP A 89 12.58 0.05 11.83
N GLU A 90 13.61 -0.25 11.04
CA GLU A 90 13.49 -0.32 9.58
C GLU A 90 12.49 -1.36 9.06
N SER A 91 12.06 -2.31 9.90
CA SER A 91 11.09 -3.32 9.50
C SER A 91 9.75 -2.73 9.03
N TRP A 92 9.40 -1.50 9.43
CA TRP A 92 8.16 -0.84 8.99
C TRP A 92 8.18 -0.49 7.49
N LEU A 93 9.34 -0.46 6.83
CA LEU A 93 9.49 -0.19 5.40
C LEU A 93 9.13 -1.38 4.51
N ILE A 94 9.25 -2.61 5.03
CA ILE A 94 9.08 -3.86 4.26
C ILE A 94 7.74 -3.91 3.49
N PRO A 95 6.58 -3.54 4.09
CA PRO A 95 5.31 -3.53 3.36
C PRO A 95 5.30 -2.54 2.18
N TYR A 96 5.99 -1.42 2.29
CA TYR A 96 6.06 -0.40 1.23
C TYR A 96 6.92 -0.88 0.07
N TRP A 97 8.05 -1.55 0.34
CA TRP A 97 8.86 -2.16 -0.73
C TRP A 97 8.06 -3.19 -1.51
N GLY A 98 7.34 -4.09 -0.81
CA GLY A 98 6.48 -5.07 -1.48
C GLY A 98 5.36 -4.43 -2.31
N LEU A 99 4.80 -3.30 -1.85
CA LEU A 99 3.82 -2.54 -2.63
C LEU A 99 4.45 -1.93 -3.89
N LYS A 100 5.61 -1.27 -3.77
CA LYS A 100 6.32 -0.68 -4.92
C LYS A 100 6.71 -1.72 -5.96
N ASP A 101 7.19 -2.88 -5.54
CA ASP A 101 7.59 -3.96 -6.46
C ASP A 101 6.38 -4.53 -7.19
N ASN A 102 5.23 -4.67 -6.53
CA ASN A 102 3.99 -5.09 -7.18
C ASN A 102 3.51 -4.06 -8.22
N ILE A 103 3.60 -2.76 -7.90
CA ILE A 103 3.28 -1.71 -8.86
C ILE A 103 4.23 -1.76 -10.07
N ARG A 104 5.55 -1.84 -9.86
CA ARG A 104 6.55 -1.94 -10.94
C ARG A 104 6.32 -3.14 -11.84
N SER A 105 6.08 -4.31 -11.25
CA SER A 105 5.76 -5.52 -11.99
C SER A 105 4.53 -5.35 -12.89
N LYS A 106 3.50 -4.62 -12.42
CA LYS A 106 2.32 -4.30 -13.23
C LYS A 106 2.58 -3.30 -14.35
N LEU A 107 3.51 -2.38 -14.15
CA LEU A 107 3.96 -1.43 -15.17
C LEU A 107 4.90 -2.08 -16.20
N GLY A 108 5.43 -3.27 -15.91
CA GLY A 108 6.40 -3.96 -16.76
C GLY A 108 7.84 -3.45 -16.58
N GLU A 109 8.14 -2.90 -15.40
CA GLU A 109 9.47 -2.40 -14.99
C GLU A 109 10.28 -3.44 -14.20
#